data_AF-A0A0Q7DGL5-F1
#
_entry.id   AF-A0A0Q7DGL5-F1
#
_cell.length_a   1.000
_cell.length_b   1.000
_cell.length_c   1.000
_cell.angle_alpha   90.00
_cell.angle_beta   90.00
_cell.angle_gamma   90.00
#
_symmetry.space_group_name_H-M   'P 1'
#
loop_
_entity.id
_entity.type
_entity.pdbx_description
1 polymer ?
#
loop_
_entity_poly.entity_id
_entity_poly.type
_entity_poly.pdbx_seq_one_letter_code
_entity_poly.pdbx_strand_id
1 'polypeptide(L)'
;MKNNDRGDMQREPLLACVGSDRHLVAHCASPGCQREAPCDPTHWVAQGLGGLPLRAFTERMRCVCGGRRAELTVASGPLPERTGGDVYVFR
;
A
#
# COMPACT_ATOMS: atom_id res chain seq x y z
N MET A 1 -22.73 -2.85 8.44
CA MET A 1 -22.28 -3.74 7.34
C MET A 1 -20.91 -4.31 7.69
N LYS A 2 -20.71 -5.64 7.62
CA LYS A 2 -19.42 -6.26 7.93
C LYS A 2 -18.52 -6.26 6.69
N ASN A 3 -17.31 -5.76 6.90
CA ASN A 3 -16.21 -5.54 5.96
C ASN A 3 -16.01 -6.69 4.95
N ASN A 4 -16.33 -6.45 3.67
CA ASN A 4 -15.92 -7.29 2.54
C ASN A 4 -15.02 -6.53 1.54
N ASP A 5 -14.55 -5.35 1.94
CA ASP A 5 -14.02 -4.30 1.05
C ASP A 5 -12.55 -4.54 0.62
N ARG A 6 -11.76 -5.23 1.44
CA ARG A 6 -10.33 -5.44 1.17
C ARG A 6 -10.07 -6.33 -0.04
N GLY A 7 -10.87 -7.37 -0.25
CA GLY A 7 -10.67 -8.33 -1.33
C GLY A 7 -10.99 -7.75 -2.72
N ASP A 8 -11.93 -6.82 -2.77
CA ASP A 8 -12.31 -6.11 -3.98
C ASP A 8 -11.21 -5.11 -4.40
N MET A 9 -10.74 -4.29 -3.46
CA MET A 9 -9.66 -3.32 -3.72
C MET A 9 -8.35 -3.93 -4.21
N GLN A 10 -8.03 -5.19 -3.86
CA GLN A 10 -6.81 -5.85 -4.37
C GLN A 10 -6.82 -6.05 -5.90
N ARG A 11 -7.98 -5.85 -6.55
CA ARG A 11 -8.14 -5.91 -8.01
C ARG A 11 -8.13 -4.54 -8.66
N GLU A 12 -8.34 -3.49 -7.89
CA GLU A 12 -8.38 -2.13 -8.39
C GLU A 12 -6.98 -1.64 -8.77
N PRO A 13 -6.89 -0.84 -9.86
CA PRO A 13 -5.64 -0.25 -10.29
C PRO A 13 -5.13 0.76 -9.26
N LEU A 14 -3.81 0.82 -9.06
CA LEU A 14 -3.14 1.69 -8.10
C LEU A 14 -3.65 3.13 -8.14
N LEU A 15 -3.81 3.70 -9.34
CA LEU A 15 -4.26 5.08 -9.52
C LEU A 15 -5.73 5.32 -9.11
N ALA A 16 -6.59 4.30 -9.16
CA ALA A 16 -7.97 4.44 -8.68
C ALA A 16 -8.03 4.54 -7.15
N CYS A 17 -7.03 3.98 -6.46
CA CYS A 17 -6.97 3.88 -5.01
C CYS A 17 -6.37 5.12 -4.31
N VAL A 18 -5.92 6.14 -5.05
CA VAL A 18 -5.36 7.37 -4.51
C VAL A 18 -6.09 8.62 -4.99
N GLY A 19 -6.15 9.64 -4.14
CA GLY A 19 -6.81 10.90 -4.43
C GLY A 19 -6.61 11.92 -3.30
N SER A 20 -7.26 13.08 -3.42
CA SER A 20 -7.24 14.10 -2.36
C SER A 20 -7.90 13.65 -1.06
N ASP A 21 -8.77 12.65 -1.14
CA ASP A 21 -9.61 12.12 -0.06
C ASP A 21 -9.22 10.71 0.40
N ARG A 22 -8.18 10.11 -0.19
CA ARG A 22 -7.74 8.75 0.12
C ARG A 22 -6.27 8.51 -0.18
N HIS A 23 -5.64 7.65 0.60
CA HIS A 23 -4.25 7.27 0.43
C HIS A 23 -4.03 5.78 0.68
N LEU A 24 -2.84 5.30 0.33
CA LEU A 24 -2.46 3.90 0.52
C LEU A 24 -1.76 3.69 1.85
N VAL A 25 -2.07 2.57 2.51
CA VAL A 25 -1.37 2.08 3.70
C VAL A 25 -0.82 0.69 3.40
N ALA A 26 0.47 0.52 3.62
CA ALA A 26 1.15 -0.76 3.50
C ALA A 26 1.11 -1.49 4.85
N HIS A 27 0.65 -2.74 4.88
CA HIS A 27 0.62 -3.59 6.07
C HIS A 27 1.57 -4.77 5.89
N CYS A 28 2.49 -4.98 6.82
CA CYS A 28 3.40 -6.11 6.75
C CYS A 28 2.63 -7.45 6.80
N ALA A 29 2.87 -8.32 5.82
CA ALA A 29 2.24 -9.64 5.74
C ALA A 29 2.99 -10.72 6.55
N SER A 30 4.05 -10.35 7.28
CA SER A 30 4.79 -11.29 8.14
C SER A 30 3.95 -11.63 9.38
N PRO A 31 3.79 -12.92 9.72
CA PRO A 31 3.07 -13.33 10.93
C PRO A 31 3.59 -12.62 12.17
N GLY A 32 2.69 -12.01 12.95
CA GLY A 32 3.03 -11.34 14.22
C GLY A 32 3.65 -9.94 14.11
N CYS A 33 3.88 -9.39 12.91
CA CYS A 33 4.50 -8.06 12.79
C CYS A 33 3.52 -6.91 13.01
N GLN A 34 2.34 -6.96 12.39
CA GLN A 34 1.26 -5.95 12.47
C GLN A 34 1.66 -4.49 12.11
N ARG A 35 2.91 -4.23 11.73
CA ARG A 35 3.39 -2.90 11.35
C ARG A 35 2.72 -2.40 10.07
N GLU A 36 2.46 -1.11 10.04
CA GLU A 36 1.90 -0.41 8.89
C GLU A 36 2.62 0.90 8.62
N ALA A 37 2.56 1.38 7.38
CA ALA A 37 3.11 2.66 7.00
C ALA A 37 2.32 3.28 5.85
N PRO A 38 2.14 4.62 5.84
CA PRO A 38 1.67 5.34 4.66
C PRO A 38 2.57 5.06 3.46
N CYS A 39 1.95 4.82 2.30
CA CYS A 39 2.65 4.47 1.07
C CYS A 39 2.41 5.53 -0.01
N ASP A 40 3.48 6.17 -0.47
CA ASP A 40 3.43 7.06 -1.62
C ASP A 40 3.64 6.27 -2.93
N PRO A 41 2.63 6.16 -3.81
CA PRO A 41 2.76 5.43 -5.07
C PRO A 41 3.45 6.24 -6.19
N THR A 42 3.81 7.51 -5.98
CA THR A 42 4.31 8.41 -7.02
C THR A 42 5.45 7.79 -7.82
N HIS A 43 6.35 7.07 -7.16
CA HIS A 43 7.45 6.39 -7.82
C HIS A 43 6.99 5.28 -8.80
N TRP A 44 6.01 4.47 -8.41
CA TRP A 44 5.45 3.43 -9.27
C TRP A 44 4.64 4.01 -10.42
N VAL A 45 3.89 5.08 -10.16
CA VAL A 45 3.14 5.81 -11.19
C VAL A 45 4.09 6.37 -12.24
N ALA A 46 5.20 7.00 -11.82
CA ALA A 46 6.22 7.52 -12.73
C ALA A 46 6.89 6.43 -13.59
N GLN A 47 6.86 5.16 -13.16
CA GLN A 47 7.32 4.01 -13.95
C GLN A 47 6.24 3.43 -14.89
N GLY A 48 5.06 4.06 -14.97
CA GLY A 48 3.94 3.55 -15.77
C GLY A 48 3.18 2.39 -15.12
N LEU A 49 3.39 2.12 -13.83
CA LEU A 49 2.78 0.98 -13.14
C LEU A 49 1.41 1.32 -12.52
N GLY A 50 0.94 2.55 -12.67
CA GLY A 50 -0.31 3.03 -12.06
C GLY A 50 -1.58 2.25 -12.46
N GLY A 51 -1.57 1.58 -13.61
CA GLY A 51 -2.67 0.72 -14.06
C GLY A 51 -2.64 -0.72 -13.52
N LEU A 52 -1.58 -1.11 -12.80
CA LEU A 52 -1.49 -2.44 -12.21
C LEU A 52 -2.36 -2.54 -10.95
N PRO A 53 -2.94 -3.72 -10.66
CA PRO A 53 -3.76 -3.92 -9.47
C PRO A 53 -2.91 -3.84 -8.20
N LEU A 54 -3.49 -3.43 -7.06
CA LEU A 54 -2.76 -3.29 -5.79
C LEU A 54 -1.95 -4.54 -5.39
N ARG A 55 -2.49 -5.74 -5.63
CA ARG A 55 -1.79 -7.01 -5.35
C ARG A 55 -0.45 -7.19 -6.08
N ALA A 56 -0.23 -6.48 -7.19
CA ALA A 56 1.02 -6.52 -7.96
C ALA A 56 2.20 -5.83 -7.22
N PHE A 57 1.90 -5.07 -6.16
CA PHE A 57 2.89 -4.34 -5.38
C PHE A 57 3.29 -5.09 -4.10
N THR A 58 2.63 -6.20 -3.77
CA THR A 58 2.83 -6.92 -2.51
C THR A 58 4.27 -7.33 -2.28
N GLU A 59 4.96 -7.76 -3.34
CA GLU A 59 6.35 -8.23 -3.29
C GLU A 59 7.37 -7.11 -3.49
N ARG A 60 6.93 -5.85 -3.62
CA ARG A 60 7.76 -4.64 -3.85
C ARG A 60 7.97 -3.81 -2.58
N MET A 61 7.58 -4.34 -1.43
CA MET A 61 7.75 -3.72 -0.13
C MET A 61 8.55 -4.60 0.83
N ARG A 62 9.21 -3.96 1.78
CA ARG A 62 9.89 -4.57 2.92
C ARG A 62 9.42 -3.95 4.20
N CYS A 63 9.48 -4.72 5.27
CA CYS A 63 9.28 -4.23 6.62
C CYS A 63 10.60 -4.27 7.39
N VAL A 64 10.78 -3.35 8.34
CA VAL A 64 11.90 -3.34 9.28
C VAL A 64 11.99 -4.63 10.12
N CYS A 65 10.92 -5.43 10.21
CA CYS A 65 10.96 -6.75 10.83
C CYS A 65 11.68 -7.83 9.99
N GLY A 66 12.07 -7.52 8.74
CA GLY A 66 12.62 -8.47 7.78
C GLY A 66 11.59 -9.09 6.82
N GLY A 67 10.30 -8.80 7.02
CA GLY A 67 9.21 -9.24 6.15
C GLY A 67 9.39 -8.75 4.70
N ARG A 68 9.15 -9.65 3.74
CA ARG A 68 9.35 -9.40 2.30
C ARG A 68 8.06 -9.16 1.52
N ARG A 69 6.94 -9.06 2.21
CA ARG A 69 5.63 -8.86 1.62
C ARG A 69 4.86 -7.87 2.48
N ALA A 70 4.15 -6.96 1.83
CA ALA A 70 3.20 -6.09 2.48
C ALA A 70 1.96 -5.93 1.61
N GLU A 71 0.77 -5.92 2.20
CA GLU A 71 -0.48 -5.68 1.47
C GLU A 71 -0.81 -4.19 1.49
N LEU A 72 -1.29 -3.65 0.37
CA LEU A 72 -1.77 -2.28 0.31
C LEU A 72 -3.26 -2.25 0.63
N THR A 73 -3.70 -1.31 1.45
CA THR A 73 -5.10 -0.98 1.64
C THR A 73 -5.34 0.50 1.42
N VAL A 74 -6.60 0.90 1.25
CA VAL A 74 -6.98 2.30 1.10
C VAL A 74 -7.51 2.82 2.43
N ALA A 75 -6.96 3.95 2.87
CA ALA A 75 -7.44 4.70 4.02
C ALA A 75 -8.01 6.05 3.55
N SER A 76 -9.00 6.56 4.28
CA SER A 76 -9.58 7.88 4.02
C SER A 76 -8.64 9.01 4.44
N GLY A 77 -8.79 10.15 3.80
CA GLY A 77 -7.98 11.34 4.02
C GLY A 77 -6.72 11.39 3.15
N PRO A 78 -6.05 12.56 3.13
CA PRO A 78 -4.84 12.75 2.34
C PRO A 78 -3.68 11.90 2.87
N LEU A 79 -2.68 11.68 2.02
CA LEU A 79 -1.42 11.08 2.44
C LEU A 79 -0.79 11.96 3.54
N PRO A 80 -0.45 11.41 4.72
CA PRO A 80 0.18 12.19 5.77
C PRO A 80 1.57 12.71 5.33
N GLU A 81 1.90 13.93 5.75
CA GLU A 81 3.15 14.63 5.35
C GLU A 81 4.43 13.87 5.71
N ARG A 82 4.38 12.96 6.69
CA ARG A 82 5.49 12.08 7.03
C ARG A 82 5.45 10.82 6.18
N THR A 83 6.12 10.86 5.03
CA THR A 83 6.43 9.69 4.21
C THR A 83 7.69 9.00 4.75
N GLY A 84 7.47 8.03 5.62
CA GLY A 84 8.51 7.19 6.21
C GLY A 84 7.88 6.31 7.28
N GLY A 85 8.28 5.05 7.35
CA GLY A 85 7.66 4.14 8.28
C GLY A 85 8.29 2.75 8.28
N ASP A 86 7.70 1.92 9.12
CA ASP A 86 8.12 0.55 9.39
C ASP A 86 7.98 -0.40 8.19
N VAL A 87 7.26 0.03 7.15
CA VAL A 87 7.11 -0.65 5.85
C VAL A 87 7.50 0.34 4.76
N TYR A 88 8.37 -0.08 3.85
CA TYR A 88 8.95 0.79 2.82
C TYR A 88 9.00 0.08 1.46
N VAL A 89 8.90 0.88 0.40
CA VAL A 89 9.16 0.42 -0.97
C VAL A 89 10.64 0.11 -1.09
N PHE A 90 10.98 -1.09 -1.56
CA PHE A 90 12.36 -1.45 -1.88
C PHE A 90 12.49 -1.58 -3.41
N ARG A 91 13.67 -1.22 -3.90
CA ARG A 91 14.01 -1.23 -5.32
C ARG A 91 14.82 -2.46 -5.67
#